data_AF-A0A3D5MWP0-F1
#
_entry.id   AF-A0A3D5MWP0-F1
#
_cell.length_a   1.000
_cell.length_b   1.000
_cell.length_c   1.000
_cell.angle_alpha   90.00
_cell.angle_beta   90.00
_cell.angle_gamma   90.00
#
_symmetry.space_group_name_H-M   'P 1'
#
loop_
_entity.id
_entity.type
_entity.pdbx_description
1 polymer ?
#
loop_
_entity_poly.entity_id
_entity_poly.type
_entity_poly.pdbx_seq_one_letter_code
_entity_poly.pdbx_strand_id
1 'polypeptide(L)'
;MKNKRKLFIVTTISLALIFTLTYCIADRYMMNKKNAKIENTTIAAQNTEKAIDDNMKICLISDDNSNEELSLKELKEKFNLDSDLTINKLCSELKKIGYTLDSAEESDLKFKKDDSQTVEPDKYYIGEKEGYLAIYKSDENGKLFIENDSDVYRENKSVEMLPKDDVYKINNFELKYDNKEDAEEDLSEFLS
;
A
#
# COMPACT_ATOMS: atom_id res chain seq x y z
N MET A 1 54.52 5.08 30.08
CA MET A 1 53.96 5.02 28.70
C MET A 1 52.57 4.38 28.59
N LYS A 2 52.23 3.32 29.34
CA LYS A 2 50.92 2.64 29.26
C LYS A 2 49.69 3.54 29.45
N ASN A 3 49.73 4.50 30.37
CA ASN A 3 48.59 5.40 30.65
C ASN A 3 48.35 6.44 29.54
N LYS A 4 49.40 6.91 28.86
CA LYS A 4 49.28 7.85 27.72
C LYS A 4 48.65 7.18 26.49
N ARG A 5 48.96 5.89 26.26
CA ARG A 5 48.33 5.07 25.21
C ARG A 5 46.84 4.81 25.49
N LYS A 6 46.48 4.47 26.74
CA LYS A 6 45.08 4.31 27.14
C LYS A 6 44.27 5.60 27.00
N LEU A 7 44.85 6.75 27.37
CA LEU A 7 44.22 8.05 27.21
C LEU A 7 43.92 8.35 25.73
N PHE A 8 44.89 8.12 24.84
CA PHE A 8 44.72 8.32 23.40
C PHE A 8 43.61 7.45 22.82
N ILE A 9 43.53 6.18 23.22
CA ILE A 9 42.50 5.25 22.76
C ILE A 9 41.11 5.72 23.20
N VAL A 10 40.96 6.15 24.46
CA VAL A 10 39.67 6.65 24.98
C VAL A 10 39.23 7.93 24.27
N THR A 11 40.14 8.86 23.97
CA THR A 11 39.81 10.07 23.22
C THR A 11 39.38 9.78 21.79
N THR A 12 40.03 8.85 21.10
CA THR A 12 39.64 8.47 19.73
C THR A 12 38.28 7.79 19.70
N ILE A 13 38.00 6.89 20.65
CA ILE A 13 36.69 6.23 20.79
C ILE A 13 35.60 7.24 21.11
N SER A 14 35.86 8.19 22.01
CA SER A 14 34.90 9.23 22.38
C SER A 14 34.55 10.13 21.19
N LEU A 15 35.55 10.48 20.37
CA LEU A 15 35.32 11.29 19.16
C LEU A 15 34.49 10.54 18.12
N ALA A 16 34.76 9.24 17.93
CA ALA A 16 33.95 8.40 17.05
C ALA A 16 32.50 8.30 17.52
N LEU A 17 32.26 8.16 18.83
CA LEU A 17 30.92 8.14 19.42
C LEU A 17 30.15 9.46 19.22
N ILE A 18 30.81 10.60 19.39
CA ILE A 18 30.17 11.92 19.16
C ILE A 18 29.78 12.08 17.69
N PHE A 19 30.64 11.62 16.77
CA PHE A 19 30.36 11.70 15.34
C PHE A 19 29.16 10.82 14.94
N THR A 20 29.09 9.57 15.43
CA THR A 20 27.95 8.68 15.14
C THR A 20 26.66 9.17 15.76
N LEU A 21 26.68 9.68 17.00
CA LEU A 21 25.51 10.28 17.64
C LEU A 21 25.00 11.50 16.86
N THR A 22 25.91 12.38 16.43
CA THR A 22 25.56 13.56 15.65
C THR A 22 24.95 13.17 14.30
N TYR A 23 25.52 12.16 13.63
CA TYR A 23 24.99 11.64 12.38
C TYR A 23 23.58 11.05 12.55
N CYS A 24 23.34 10.23 13.58
CA CYS A 24 22.01 9.67 13.86
C CYS A 24 20.95 10.75 14.13
N ILE A 25 21.30 11.79 14.87
CA ILE A 25 20.37 12.90 15.15
C ILE A 25 20.07 13.70 13.88
N ALA A 26 21.10 14.01 13.09
CA ALA A 26 20.95 14.74 11.84
C ALA A 26 20.12 13.96 10.82
N ASP A 27 20.35 12.65 10.69
CA ASP A 27 19.61 11.76 9.81
C ASP A 27 18.12 11.71 10.19
N ARG A 28 17.82 11.48 11.48
CA ARG A 28 16.44 11.49 11.99
C ARG A 28 15.74 12.83 11.78
N TYR A 29 16.45 13.94 11.96
CA TYR A 29 15.91 15.27 11.72
C TYR A 29 15.62 15.53 10.23
N MET A 30 16.54 15.14 9.34
CA MET A 30 16.33 15.23 7.90
C MET A 30 15.18 14.35 7.43
N MET A 31 15.03 13.16 8.00
CA MET A 31 13.97 12.22 7.67
C MET A 31 12.59 12.75 8.09
N ASN A 32 12.45 13.26 9.31
CA ASN A 32 11.22 13.92 9.74
C ASN A 32 10.86 15.13 8.88
N LYS A 33 11.86 15.94 8.49
CA LYS A 33 11.61 17.10 7.61
C LYS A 33 11.14 16.67 6.22
N LYS A 34 11.70 15.58 5.67
CA LYS A 34 11.25 15.00 4.40
C LYS A 34 9.82 14.48 4.51
N ASN A 35 9.49 13.72 5.56
CA ASN A 35 8.15 13.17 5.78
C ASN A 35 7.12 14.29 5.94
N ALA A 36 7.42 15.31 6.76
CA ALA A 36 6.55 16.47 6.91
C ALA A 36 6.34 17.23 5.59
N LYS A 37 7.38 17.31 4.74
CA LYS A 37 7.22 17.93 3.40
C LYS A 37 6.28 17.10 2.53
N ILE A 38 6.44 15.77 2.52
CA ILE A 38 5.59 14.85 1.76
C ILE A 38 4.15 14.97 2.22
N GLU A 39 3.89 14.88 3.53
CA GLU A 39 2.55 15.05 4.13
C GLU A 39 1.90 16.39 3.75
N ASN A 40 2.63 17.50 3.86
CA ASN A 40 2.09 18.80 3.49
C ASN A 40 1.77 18.89 1.99
N THR A 41 2.59 18.27 1.13
CA THR A 41 2.33 18.24 -0.32
C THR A 41 1.13 17.34 -0.65
N THR A 42 0.98 16.17 -0.01
CA THR A 42 -0.19 15.30 -0.21
C THR A 42 -1.48 15.95 0.27
N ILE A 43 -1.45 16.62 1.44
CA ILE A 43 -2.60 17.38 1.95
C ILE A 43 -2.96 18.53 1.00
N ALA A 44 -1.96 19.26 0.49
CA ALA A 44 -2.19 20.33 -0.47
C ALA A 44 -2.78 19.80 -1.78
N ALA A 45 -2.25 18.67 -2.29
CA ALA A 45 -2.72 18.02 -3.51
C ALA A 45 -4.17 17.53 -3.38
N GLN A 46 -4.54 16.95 -2.24
CA GLN A 46 -5.92 16.58 -1.93
C GLN A 46 -6.80 17.84 -1.94
N ASN A 47 -6.43 18.91 -1.23
CA ASN A 47 -7.27 20.11 -1.16
C ASN A 47 -7.39 20.91 -2.48
N THR A 48 -6.61 20.58 -3.52
CA THR A 48 -6.74 21.20 -4.84
C THR A 48 -7.89 20.62 -5.67
N GLU A 49 -8.79 21.49 -6.12
CA GLU A 49 -9.80 21.19 -7.16
C GLU A 49 -9.24 21.26 -8.59
N LYS A 50 -7.91 21.34 -8.72
CA LYS A 50 -7.26 21.42 -10.03
C LYS A 50 -7.47 20.10 -10.79
N ALA A 51 -7.94 20.20 -12.03
CA ALA A 51 -8.06 19.05 -12.92
C ALA A 51 -6.69 18.40 -13.12
N ILE A 52 -6.66 17.07 -13.11
CA ILE A 52 -5.45 16.29 -13.32
C ILE A 52 -5.23 16.13 -14.83
N ASP A 53 -3.98 16.27 -15.28
CA ASP A 53 -3.60 15.98 -16.66
C ASP A 53 -3.72 14.47 -16.95
N ASP A 54 -4.29 14.11 -18.10
CA ASP A 54 -4.45 12.71 -18.50
C ASP A 54 -3.12 11.96 -18.66
N ASN A 55 -2.01 12.68 -18.86
CA ASN A 55 -0.66 12.11 -18.94
C ASN A 55 0.03 11.99 -17.57
N MET A 56 -0.64 12.38 -16.48
CA MET A 56 -0.07 12.24 -15.14
C MET A 56 0.18 10.75 -14.85
N LYS A 57 1.36 10.45 -14.31
CA LYS A 57 1.71 9.09 -13.94
C LYS A 57 1.11 8.74 -12.59
N ILE A 58 0.53 7.55 -12.50
CA ILE A 58 -0.01 6.99 -11.27
C ILE A 58 0.72 5.67 -11.00
N CYS A 59 1.40 5.60 -9.86
CA CYS A 59 1.98 4.37 -9.35
C CYS A 59 1.05 3.78 -8.28
N LEU A 60 0.58 2.56 -8.50
CA LEU A 60 -0.09 1.75 -7.48
C LEU A 60 0.94 0.79 -6.88
N ILE A 61 1.11 0.86 -5.56
CA ILE A 61 2.06 0.04 -4.81
C ILE A 61 1.28 -0.94 -3.95
N SER A 62 1.46 -2.23 -4.22
CA SER A 62 0.94 -3.32 -3.38
C SER A 62 2.01 -3.83 -2.41
N ASP A 63 1.58 -4.58 -1.39
CA ASP A 63 2.45 -5.10 -0.31
C ASP A 63 3.63 -5.95 -0.79
N ASP A 64 3.49 -6.65 -1.91
CA ASP A 64 4.56 -7.47 -2.50
C ASP A 64 5.61 -6.65 -3.30
N ASN A 65 5.63 -5.32 -3.16
CA ASN A 65 6.42 -4.40 -3.99
C ASN A 65 6.12 -4.52 -5.49
N SER A 66 4.97 -5.08 -5.87
CA SER A 66 4.48 -4.94 -7.24
C SER A 66 4.05 -3.49 -7.43
N ASN A 67 4.79 -2.80 -8.30
CA ASN A 67 4.49 -1.43 -8.68
C ASN A 67 3.81 -1.48 -10.04
N GLU A 68 2.53 -1.13 -10.08
CA GLU A 68 1.82 -0.93 -11.34
C GLU A 68 1.91 0.56 -11.70
N GLU A 69 2.67 0.88 -12.76
CA GLU A 69 2.72 2.23 -13.31
C GLU A 69 1.72 2.37 -14.45
N LEU A 70 0.73 3.25 -14.27
CA LEU A 70 -0.30 3.54 -15.25
C LEU A 70 -0.38 5.04 -15.48
N SER A 71 -0.75 5.46 -16.68
CA SER A 71 -1.23 6.83 -16.89
C SER A 71 -2.62 7.02 -16.29
N LEU A 72 -2.99 8.26 -15.96
CA LEU A 72 -4.36 8.57 -15.52
C LEU A 72 -5.40 8.08 -16.54
N LYS A 73 -5.11 8.15 -17.84
CA LYS A 73 -5.99 7.64 -18.90
C LYS A 73 -6.21 6.13 -18.80
N GLU A 74 -5.15 5.35 -18.65
CA GLU A 74 -5.24 3.89 -18.50
C GLU A 74 -5.96 3.51 -17.20
N LEU A 75 -5.73 4.26 -16.12
CA LEU A 75 -6.41 4.07 -14.85
C LEU A 75 -7.92 4.38 -14.95
N LYS A 76 -8.30 5.44 -15.67
CA LYS A 76 -9.70 5.75 -15.98
C LYS A 76 -10.37 4.61 -16.77
N GLU A 77 -9.70 4.06 -17.77
CA GLU A 77 -10.21 2.93 -18.57
C GLU A 77 -10.29 1.63 -17.75
N LYS A 78 -9.31 1.39 -16.87
CA LYS A 78 -9.26 0.20 -16.02
C LYS A 78 -10.42 0.19 -15.02
N PHE A 79 -10.61 1.30 -14.29
CA PHE A 79 -11.59 1.43 -13.20
C PHE A 79 -12.90 2.14 -13.60
N ASN A 80 -13.10 2.43 -14.88
CA ASN A 80 -14.29 3.10 -15.42
C ASN A 80 -14.61 4.43 -14.70
N LEU A 81 -13.58 5.24 -14.48
CA LEU A 81 -13.67 6.51 -13.75
C LEU A 81 -14.12 7.64 -14.69
N ASP A 82 -14.77 8.66 -14.11
CA ASP A 82 -15.27 9.82 -14.84
C ASP A 82 -14.14 10.61 -15.53
N SER A 83 -14.45 11.25 -16.65
CA SER A 83 -13.45 11.94 -17.49
C SER A 83 -12.89 13.19 -16.81
N ASP A 84 -13.70 13.88 -15.99
CA ASP A 84 -13.30 15.06 -15.19
C ASP A 84 -13.03 14.68 -13.72
N LEU A 85 -11.87 14.05 -13.50
CA LEU A 85 -11.38 13.69 -12.16
C LEU A 85 -10.40 14.74 -11.62
N THR A 86 -10.69 15.25 -10.42
CA THR A 86 -9.74 16.00 -9.59
C THR A 86 -8.97 15.06 -8.68
N ILE A 87 -7.83 15.51 -8.12
CA ILE A 87 -7.00 14.70 -7.19
C ILE A 87 -7.85 14.18 -6.02
N ASN A 88 -8.73 15.01 -5.49
CA ASN A 88 -9.65 14.63 -4.42
C ASN A 88 -10.62 13.50 -4.80
N LYS A 89 -11.23 13.59 -5.99
CA LYS A 89 -12.12 12.53 -6.48
C LYS A 89 -11.35 11.25 -6.74
N LEU A 90 -10.17 11.35 -7.37
CA LEU A 90 -9.28 10.22 -7.58
C LEU A 90 -8.91 9.53 -6.26
N CYS A 91 -8.49 10.31 -5.25
CA CYS A 91 -8.19 9.77 -3.92
C CYS A 91 -9.42 9.10 -3.29
N SER A 92 -10.62 9.66 -3.50
CA SER A 92 -11.84 9.08 -2.94
C SER A 92 -12.21 7.75 -3.60
N GLU A 93 -12.11 7.66 -4.93
CA GLU A 93 -12.36 6.42 -5.67
C GLU A 93 -11.28 5.37 -5.38
N LEU A 94 -10.00 5.76 -5.36
CA LEU A 94 -8.91 4.87 -5.01
C LEU A 94 -8.98 4.41 -3.54
N LYS A 95 -9.48 5.24 -2.63
CA LYS A 95 -9.72 4.85 -1.24
C LYS A 95 -10.82 3.81 -1.09
N LYS A 96 -11.85 3.84 -1.94
CA LYS A 96 -12.86 2.75 -1.97
C LYS A 96 -12.23 1.43 -2.34
N ILE A 97 -11.22 1.46 -3.22
CA ILE A 97 -10.45 0.27 -3.60
C ILE A 97 -9.27 -0.07 -2.69
N GLY A 98 -9.24 0.51 -1.49
CA GLY A 98 -8.21 0.21 -0.49
C GLY A 98 -6.84 0.82 -0.78
N TYR A 99 -6.75 1.86 -1.61
CA TYR A 99 -5.52 2.60 -1.85
C TYR A 99 -5.56 4.00 -1.21
N THR A 100 -4.49 4.38 -0.52
CA THR A 100 -4.30 5.72 0.02
C THR A 100 -3.16 6.44 -0.68
N LEU A 101 -3.26 7.77 -0.76
CA LEU A 101 -2.23 8.60 -1.37
C LEU A 101 -1.01 8.65 -0.45
N ASP A 102 0.10 8.08 -0.91
CA ASP A 102 1.38 8.04 -0.21
C ASP A 102 2.23 9.29 -0.52
N SER A 103 2.27 9.68 -1.80
CA SER A 103 2.99 10.89 -2.25
C SER A 103 2.32 11.55 -3.44
N ALA A 104 2.37 12.88 -3.50
CA ALA A 104 1.94 13.67 -4.64
C ALA A 104 3.08 14.58 -5.09
N GLU A 105 3.50 14.44 -6.35
CA GLU A 105 4.43 15.34 -7.03
C GLU A 105 3.72 15.99 -8.24
N GLU A 106 4.34 17.01 -8.86
CA GLU A 106 3.68 17.78 -9.93
C GLU A 106 3.31 16.94 -11.17
N SER A 107 4.04 15.84 -11.43
CA SER A 107 3.81 14.95 -12.58
C SER A 107 3.38 13.53 -12.20
N ASP A 108 3.54 13.15 -10.93
CA ASP A 108 3.47 11.76 -10.47
C ASP A 108 2.65 11.66 -9.17
N LEU A 109 1.71 10.73 -9.11
CA LEU A 109 0.99 10.36 -7.89
C LEU A 109 1.34 8.93 -7.49
N LYS A 110 1.64 8.72 -6.21
CA LYS A 110 1.90 7.40 -5.65
C LYS A 110 0.81 7.05 -4.66
N PHE A 111 0.15 5.93 -4.92
CA PHE A 111 -0.83 5.36 -4.03
C PHE A 111 -0.30 4.04 -3.50
N LYS A 112 -0.51 3.82 -2.21
CA LYS A 112 -0.14 2.58 -1.53
C LYS A 112 -1.41 1.90 -1.05
N LYS A 113 -1.47 0.57 -1.17
CA LYS A 113 -2.52 -0.22 -0.53
C LYS A 113 -2.54 0.09 0.97
N ASP A 114 -3.71 0.44 1.47
CA ASP A 114 -3.95 0.82 2.85
C ASP A 114 -4.36 -0.43 3.62
N ASP A 115 -3.35 -1.10 4.20
CA ASP A 115 -3.56 -2.26 5.08
C ASP A 115 -4.26 -1.90 6.39
N SER A 116 -4.56 -0.61 6.60
CA SER A 116 -5.35 -0.13 7.73
C SER A 116 -6.86 -0.22 7.51
N GLN A 117 -7.33 -0.75 6.36
CA GLN A 117 -8.71 -1.24 6.25
C GLN A 117 -8.91 -2.33 7.31
N THR A 118 -9.38 -1.91 8.47
CA THR A 118 -9.71 -2.77 9.60
C THR A 118 -10.98 -3.48 9.18
N VAL A 119 -10.82 -4.68 8.67
CA VAL A 119 -11.94 -5.54 8.34
C VAL A 119 -12.58 -6.05 9.63
N GLU A 120 -13.78 -6.62 9.55
CA GLU A 120 -14.39 -7.19 10.74
C GLU A 120 -13.51 -8.33 11.28
N PRO A 121 -13.25 -8.37 12.60
CA PRO A 121 -12.42 -9.40 13.20
C PRO A 121 -13.09 -10.77 13.11
N ASP A 122 -12.27 -11.83 13.11
CA ASP A 122 -12.71 -13.23 13.06
C ASP A 122 -13.62 -13.58 11.88
N LYS A 123 -13.31 -13.03 10.69
CA LYS A 123 -14.00 -13.30 9.42
C LYS A 123 -13.02 -13.82 8.37
N TYR A 124 -13.58 -14.47 7.37
CA TYR A 124 -12.88 -14.91 6.17
C TYR A 124 -13.20 -13.97 5.01
N TYR A 125 -12.20 -13.67 4.19
CA TYR A 125 -12.30 -12.74 3.08
C TYR A 125 -11.67 -13.31 1.83
N ILE A 126 -12.30 -13.09 0.68
CA ILE A 126 -11.70 -13.38 -0.62
C ILE A 126 -10.95 -12.12 -1.09
N GLY A 127 -9.66 -12.29 -1.39
CA GLY A 127 -8.79 -11.22 -1.85
C GLY A 127 -7.86 -11.66 -2.96
N GLU A 128 -7.03 -10.72 -3.42
CA GLU A 128 -5.98 -10.98 -4.39
C GLU A 128 -4.62 -11.09 -3.68
N LYS A 129 -3.81 -12.05 -4.12
CA LYS A 129 -2.40 -12.20 -3.74
C LYS A 129 -1.59 -12.66 -4.94
N GLU A 130 -0.55 -11.91 -5.28
CA GLU A 130 0.39 -12.23 -6.37
C GLU A 130 -0.30 -12.51 -7.72
N GLY A 131 -1.42 -11.84 -8.00
CA GLY A 131 -2.24 -12.00 -9.21
C GLY A 131 -3.24 -13.16 -9.17
N TYR A 132 -3.34 -13.87 -8.04
CA TYR A 132 -4.22 -15.02 -7.82
C TYR A 132 -5.25 -14.76 -6.72
N LEU A 133 -6.36 -15.49 -6.76
CA LEU A 133 -7.34 -15.47 -5.68
C LEU A 133 -6.74 -16.10 -4.42
N ALA A 134 -7.02 -15.49 -3.27
CA ALA A 134 -6.60 -15.98 -1.98
C ALA A 134 -7.69 -15.79 -0.92
N ILE A 135 -7.77 -16.72 0.03
CA ILE A 135 -8.61 -16.57 1.21
C ILE A 135 -7.76 -16.03 2.36
N TYR A 136 -8.17 -14.87 2.86
CA TYR A 136 -7.60 -14.24 4.03
C TYR A 136 -8.50 -14.47 5.24
N LYS A 137 -7.89 -14.56 6.41
CA LYS A 137 -8.57 -14.53 7.71
C LYS A 137 -8.22 -13.23 8.41
N SER A 138 -9.19 -12.59 9.06
CA SER A 138 -8.94 -11.47 9.95
C SER A 138 -8.63 -11.95 11.36
N ASP A 139 -7.64 -11.34 12.00
CA ASP A 139 -7.35 -11.54 13.43
C ASP A 139 -8.32 -10.73 14.32
N GLU A 140 -8.17 -10.86 15.64
CA GLU A 140 -8.97 -10.14 16.65
C GLU A 140 -8.90 -8.61 16.50
N ASN A 141 -7.90 -8.08 15.76
CA ASN A 141 -7.71 -6.67 15.50
C ASN A 141 -8.15 -6.25 14.08
N GLY A 142 -8.77 -7.15 13.31
CA GLY A 142 -9.20 -6.89 11.94
C GLY A 142 -8.05 -6.84 10.93
N LYS A 143 -6.90 -7.44 11.26
CA LYS A 143 -5.76 -7.56 10.34
C LYS A 143 -5.87 -8.85 9.54
N LEU A 144 -5.79 -8.73 8.22
CA LEU A 144 -5.82 -9.87 7.30
C LEU A 144 -4.49 -10.62 7.29
N PHE A 145 -4.57 -11.94 7.36
CA PHE A 145 -3.46 -12.86 7.18
C PHE A 145 -3.94 -14.13 6.48
N ILE A 146 -3.02 -14.90 5.91
CA ILE A 146 -3.33 -16.17 5.26
C ILE A 146 -2.95 -17.29 6.21
N GLU A 147 -3.90 -18.19 6.50
CA GLU A 147 -3.66 -19.32 7.41
C GLU A 147 -2.73 -20.37 6.78
N ASN A 148 -2.95 -20.72 5.50
CA ASN A 148 -2.17 -21.73 4.80
C ASN A 148 -1.80 -21.30 3.37
N ASP A 149 -0.67 -21.77 2.87
CA ASP A 149 -0.26 -21.49 1.48
C ASP A 149 -1.23 -22.09 0.45
N SER A 150 -1.95 -23.16 0.80
CA SER A 150 -3.05 -23.74 0.01
C SER A 150 -4.23 -22.79 -0.19
N ASP A 151 -4.33 -21.74 0.63
CA ASP A 151 -5.39 -20.75 0.57
C ASP A 151 -5.08 -19.69 -0.50
N VAL A 152 -3.96 -19.83 -1.22
CA VAL A 152 -3.60 -19.06 -2.42
C VAL A 152 -3.76 -19.96 -3.65
N TYR A 153 -4.73 -19.65 -4.49
CA TYR A 153 -5.17 -20.51 -5.59
C TYR A 153 -4.35 -20.30 -6.87
N ARG A 154 -3.03 -20.53 -6.77
CA ARG A 154 -2.05 -20.32 -7.86
C ARG A 154 -2.25 -21.18 -9.11
N GLU A 155 -2.92 -22.33 -8.95
CA GLU A 155 -3.17 -23.26 -10.06
C GLU A 155 -4.37 -22.85 -10.94
N ASN A 156 -5.08 -21.78 -10.56
CA ASN A 156 -6.32 -21.38 -11.24
C ASN A 156 -6.18 -20.05 -12.01
N LYS A 157 -7.30 -19.57 -12.57
CA LYS A 157 -7.36 -18.32 -13.34
C LYS A 157 -6.81 -17.14 -12.51
N SER A 158 -6.06 -16.26 -13.17
CA SER A 158 -5.63 -15.00 -12.55
C SER A 158 -6.84 -14.12 -12.27
N VAL A 159 -6.76 -13.33 -11.18
CA VAL A 159 -7.80 -12.36 -10.81
C VAL A 159 -8.10 -11.40 -11.96
N GLU A 160 -7.11 -11.04 -12.77
CA GLU A 160 -7.27 -10.13 -13.91
C GLU A 160 -8.17 -10.69 -15.03
N MET A 161 -8.41 -12.00 -15.06
CA MET A 161 -9.30 -12.63 -16.04
C MET A 161 -10.77 -12.63 -15.61
N LEU A 162 -11.07 -12.21 -14.38
CA LEU A 162 -12.43 -12.12 -13.86
C LEU A 162 -13.15 -10.86 -14.39
N PRO A 163 -14.50 -10.83 -14.35
CA PRO A 163 -15.25 -9.61 -14.62
C PRO A 163 -14.78 -8.45 -13.74
N LYS A 164 -14.70 -7.23 -14.32
CA LYS A 164 -14.20 -6.05 -13.61
C LYS A 164 -14.90 -5.76 -12.28
N ASP A 165 -16.21 -6.01 -12.23
CA ASP A 165 -17.01 -5.83 -11.02
C ASP A 165 -16.60 -6.81 -9.90
N ASP A 166 -16.19 -8.02 -10.26
CA ASP A 166 -15.75 -9.03 -9.30
C ASP A 166 -14.32 -8.75 -8.84
N VAL A 167 -13.43 -8.36 -9.76
CA VAL A 167 -12.08 -7.87 -9.43
C VAL A 167 -12.15 -6.73 -8.41
N TYR A 168 -13.10 -5.80 -8.60
CA TYR A 168 -13.34 -4.70 -7.66
C TYR A 168 -13.73 -5.23 -6.27
N LYS A 169 -14.71 -6.13 -6.16
CA LYS A 169 -15.14 -6.71 -4.86
C LYS A 169 -14.02 -7.46 -4.14
N ILE A 170 -13.24 -8.25 -4.89
CA ILE A 170 -12.11 -9.04 -4.38
C ILE A 170 -11.02 -8.12 -3.84
N ASN A 171 -10.66 -7.07 -4.58
CA ASN A 171 -9.64 -6.12 -4.14
C ASN A 171 -10.06 -5.29 -2.91
N ASN A 172 -11.37 -5.17 -2.68
CA ASN A 172 -11.95 -4.36 -1.60
C ASN A 172 -12.33 -5.19 -0.37
N PHE A 173 -12.07 -6.50 -0.39
CA PHE A 173 -12.50 -7.42 0.66
C PHE A 173 -14.01 -7.28 0.99
N GLU A 174 -14.84 -7.03 -0.03
CA GLU A 174 -16.30 -6.92 0.13
C GLU A 174 -16.95 -8.28 0.38
N LEU A 175 -16.28 -9.35 -0.07
CA LEU A 175 -16.69 -10.74 0.11
C LEU A 175 -16.20 -11.23 1.47
N LYS A 176 -17.10 -11.26 2.46
CA LYS A 176 -16.82 -11.65 3.84
C LYS A 176 -17.69 -12.82 4.28
N TYR A 177 -17.13 -13.72 5.06
CA TYR A 177 -17.74 -14.96 5.46
C TYR A 177 -17.46 -15.29 6.93
N ASP A 178 -18.38 -16.01 7.56
CA ASP A 178 -18.26 -16.43 8.95
C ASP A 178 -17.36 -17.66 9.12
N ASN A 179 -17.29 -18.49 8.07
CA ASN A 179 -16.49 -19.70 8.03
C ASN A 179 -15.73 -19.79 6.70
N LYS A 180 -14.73 -20.67 6.67
CA LYS A 180 -13.84 -20.82 5.53
C LYS A 180 -14.55 -21.54 4.39
N GLU A 181 -15.39 -22.53 4.70
CA GLU A 181 -16.12 -23.34 3.73
C GLU A 181 -17.04 -22.49 2.82
N ASP A 182 -17.76 -21.52 3.38
CA ASP A 182 -18.60 -20.59 2.62
C ASP A 182 -17.74 -19.71 1.69
N ALA A 183 -16.56 -19.29 2.15
CA ALA A 183 -15.62 -18.55 1.31
C ALA A 183 -15.05 -19.43 0.18
N GLU A 184 -14.80 -20.71 0.43
CA GLU A 184 -14.35 -21.67 -0.57
C GLU A 184 -15.43 -21.96 -1.63
N GLU A 185 -16.70 -22.05 -1.22
CA GLU A 185 -17.84 -22.27 -2.12
C GLU A 185 -17.99 -21.11 -3.11
N ASP A 186 -18.06 -19.87 -2.62
CA ASP A 186 -18.14 -18.69 -3.49
C ASP A 186 -16.86 -18.51 -4.31
N LEU A 187 -15.68 -18.78 -3.73
CA LEU A 187 -14.41 -18.74 -4.47
C LEU A 187 -14.43 -19.71 -5.65
N SER A 188 -14.99 -20.91 -5.47
CA SER A 188 -15.09 -21.91 -6.52
C SER A 188 -15.97 -21.46 -7.70
N GLU A 189 -16.97 -20.60 -7.48
CA GLU A 189 -17.75 -19.99 -8.56
C GLU A 189 -16.89 -19.07 -9.44
N PHE A 190 -15.96 -18.31 -8.84
CA PHE A 190 -15.02 -17.47 -9.60
C PHE A 190 -13.97 -18.29 -10.37
N LEU A 191 -13.68 -19.51 -9.90
CA LEU A 191 -12.71 -20.41 -10.54
C LEU A 191 -13.31 -21.24 -11.69
N SER A 192 -14.63 -21.45 -11.69
CA SER A 192 -15.35 -22.22 -12.72
C SER A 192 -15.37 -21.53 -14.09
#